data_AF-B9HRD4-F1
#
_entry.id   AF-B9HRD4-F1
#
_cell.length_a   1.000
_cell.length_b   1.000
_cell.length_c   1.000
_cell.angle_alpha   90.00
_cell.angle_beta   90.00
_cell.angle_gamma   90.00
#
_symmetry.space_group_name_H-M   'P 1'
#
loop_
_entity.id
_entity.type
_entity.pdbx_description
1 polymer ?
#
loop_
_entity_poly.entity_id
_entity_poly.type
_entity_poly.pdbx_seq_one_letter_code
_entity_poly.pdbx_strand_id
1 'polypeptide(L)'
;MAIRLPGLAKQSLRRSFSTANKASSKYLDVPKGFLAVYVGETEKKRFVVPVSYLNQPSFQDLLSKAEDEFGFDHPMGGLTIPCAEETFLHVTSSLSRF
;
A
#
# COMPACT_ATOMS: atom_id res chain seq x y z
N MET A 1 40.62 18.97 49.73
CA MET A 1 41.00 17.79 48.92
C MET A 1 39.97 17.68 47.80
N ALA A 2 40.37 17.60 46.52
CA ALA A 2 39.60 18.02 45.32
C ALA A 2 39.16 19.51 45.38
N ILE A 3 38.84 20.29 44.32
CA ILE A 3 39.10 20.34 42.85
C ILE A 3 38.44 19.38 41.82
N ARG A 4 37.43 19.94 41.11
CA ARG A 4 36.98 19.75 39.68
C ARG A 4 36.31 18.40 39.30
N LEU A 5 35.44 18.28 38.29
CA LEU A 5 35.25 18.99 37.00
C LEU A 5 33.76 19.17 36.57
N PRO A 6 33.45 20.09 35.65
CA PRO A 6 32.19 20.14 34.91
C PRO A 6 32.26 19.37 33.57
N GLY A 7 31.10 18.92 33.05
CA GLY A 7 30.91 18.63 31.62
C GLY A 7 30.63 17.17 31.25
N LEU A 8 29.36 16.87 30.95
CA LEU A 8 28.90 15.68 30.23
C LEU A 8 27.53 16.02 29.60
N ALA A 9 27.19 15.67 28.36
CA ALA A 9 27.99 15.49 27.14
C ALA A 9 27.07 15.81 25.95
N LYS A 10 27.63 16.16 24.79
CA LYS A 10 26.84 16.32 23.56
C LYS A 10 26.37 14.93 23.10
N GLN A 11 25.06 14.73 22.93
CA GLN A 11 24.56 13.66 22.05
C GLN A 11 23.40 14.13 21.19
N SER A 12 23.72 14.24 19.90
CA SER A 12 22.77 14.48 18.81
C SER A 12 21.93 13.22 18.60
N LEU A 13 20.68 13.23 19.04
CA LEU A 13 19.69 12.26 18.57
C LEU A 13 19.08 12.76 17.27
N ARG A 14 19.77 12.38 16.19
CA ARG A 14 19.31 12.46 14.80
C ARG A 14 17.89 11.88 14.69
N ARG A 15 17.12 12.46 13.76
CA ARG A 15 15.87 11.91 13.19
C ARG A 15 15.73 10.39 13.33
N SER A 16 14.62 9.97 13.94
CA SER A 16 13.98 8.69 13.65
C SER A 16 12.48 8.91 13.62
N PHE A 17 11.91 9.05 12.41
CA PHE A 17 10.47 8.98 12.21
C PHE A 17 10.06 7.50 12.31
N SER A 18 9.91 7.02 13.54
CA SER A 18 9.66 5.62 13.86
C SER A 18 8.26 5.17 13.41
N THR A 19 8.09 4.94 12.11
CA THR A 19 7.00 4.09 11.57
C THR A 19 7.58 2.79 11.03
N ALA A 20 8.26 2.07 11.93
CA ALA A 20 8.66 0.69 11.73
C ALA A 20 7.43 -0.23 11.82
N ASN A 21 6.52 -0.13 10.85
CA ASN A 21 5.49 -1.15 10.68
C ASN A 21 6.10 -2.32 9.89
N LYS A 22 6.91 -3.12 10.57
CA LYS A 22 7.48 -4.37 10.03
C LYS A 22 6.42 -5.48 10.11
N ALA A 23 5.27 -5.23 9.47
CA ALA A 23 4.20 -6.21 9.30
C ALA A 23 4.74 -7.34 8.41
N SER A 24 5.12 -8.44 9.06
CA SER A 24 5.69 -9.61 8.41
C SER A 24 4.66 -10.28 7.52
N SER A 25 4.72 -10.03 6.21
CA SER A 25 4.08 -10.84 5.19
C SER A 25 5.02 -10.98 3.99
N LYS A 26 5.11 -12.19 3.41
CA LYS A 26 6.01 -12.49 2.28
C LYS A 26 5.49 -11.93 0.94
N TYR A 27 4.67 -10.88 0.99
CA TYR A 27 3.99 -10.28 -0.16
C TYR A 27 4.83 -9.22 -0.87
N LEU A 28 5.95 -9.70 -1.45
CA LEU A 28 6.60 -9.16 -2.63
C LEU A 28 6.63 -7.63 -2.77
N ASP A 29 7.54 -7.00 -2.01
CA ASP A 29 8.19 -5.72 -2.31
C ASP A 29 7.31 -4.61 -2.90
N VAL A 30 6.14 -4.37 -2.28
CA VAL A 30 5.30 -3.22 -2.63
C VAL A 30 5.85 -1.99 -1.89
N PRO A 31 6.34 -0.95 -2.59
CA PRO A 31 6.83 0.25 -1.92
C PRO A 31 5.73 0.94 -1.12
N LYS A 32 6.09 1.53 0.02
CA LYS A 32 5.15 2.20 0.93
C LYS A 32 4.38 3.30 0.17
N GLY A 33 3.05 3.21 0.17
CA GLY A 33 2.19 4.09 -0.62
C GLY A 33 1.65 3.45 -1.91
N PHE A 34 1.92 2.17 -2.15
CA PHE A 34 1.34 1.38 -3.23
C PHE A 34 0.60 0.15 -2.67
N LEU A 35 -0.28 -0.43 -3.47
CA LEU A 35 -1.06 -1.64 -3.18
C LEU A 35 -0.93 -2.63 -4.35
N ALA A 36 -0.83 -3.93 -4.03
CA ALA A 36 -0.95 -4.99 -5.01
C ALA A 36 -2.43 -5.32 -5.26
N VAL A 37 -2.82 -5.29 -6.53
CA VAL A 37 -4.19 -5.56 -7.00
C VAL A 37 -4.15 -6.68 -8.03
N TYR A 38 -4.99 -7.68 -7.86
CA TYR A 38 -5.13 -8.83 -8.75
C TYR A 38 -6.39 -8.64 -9.59
N VAL A 39 -6.25 -8.63 -10.91
CA VAL A 39 -7.34 -8.34 -11.85
C VAL A 39 -7.46 -9.48 -12.84
N GLY A 40 -8.70 -9.86 -13.16
CA GLY A 40 -9.02 -10.91 -14.13
C GLY A 40 -9.78 -12.08 -13.50
N GLU A 41 -10.78 -12.57 -14.22
CA GLU A 41 -11.65 -13.68 -13.81
C GLU A 41 -10.92 -15.04 -13.93
N THR A 42 -10.32 -15.30 -15.10
CA THR A 42 -9.60 -16.55 -15.39
C THR A 42 -8.11 -16.48 -15.02
N GLU A 43 -7.43 -15.39 -15.37
CA GLU A 43 -6.00 -15.18 -15.10
C GLU A 43 -5.82 -13.94 -14.21
N LYS A 44 -5.55 -14.16 -12.93
CA LYS A 44 -5.37 -13.08 -11.93
C LYS A 44 -4.01 -12.40 -12.09
N LYS A 45 -3.97 -11.35 -12.91
CA LYS A 45 -2.76 -10.56 -13.18
C LYS A 45 -2.51 -9.54 -12.07
N ARG A 46 -1.28 -9.50 -11.56
CA ARG A 46 -0.86 -8.60 -10.47
C ARG A 46 -0.45 -7.23 -11.02
N PHE A 47 -1.19 -6.21 -10.64
CA PHE A 47 -0.87 -4.80 -10.82
C PHE A 47 -0.40 -4.19 -9.50
N VAL A 48 0.41 -3.14 -9.57
CA VAL A 48 0.81 -2.34 -8.40
C VAL A 48 0.38 -0.90 -8.66
N VAL A 49 -0.58 -0.40 -7.88
CA VAL A 49 -1.15 0.94 -8.04
C VAL A 49 -0.89 1.80 -6.79
N PRO A 50 -0.80 3.14 -6.90
CA PRO A 50 -0.70 4.01 -5.74
C PRO A 50 -1.95 3.88 -4.85
N VAL A 51 -1.78 3.92 -3.52
CA VAL A 51 -2.92 3.96 -2.59
C VAL A 51 -3.81 5.18 -2.78
N SER A 52 -3.30 6.25 -3.42
CA SER A 52 -4.06 7.43 -3.81
C SER A 52 -5.27 7.11 -4.70
N TYR A 53 -5.23 6.02 -5.47
CA TYR A 53 -6.37 5.60 -6.30
C TYR A 53 -7.55 5.10 -5.45
N LEU A 54 -7.30 4.58 -4.24
CA LEU A 54 -8.36 4.16 -3.30
C LEU A 54 -9.23 5.33 -2.81
N ASN A 55 -8.74 6.57 -2.91
CA ASN A 55 -9.51 7.77 -2.57
C ASN A 55 -10.40 8.30 -3.71
N GLN A 56 -10.35 7.68 -4.90
CA GLN A 56 -11.09 8.13 -6.07
C GLN A 56 -12.40 7.33 -6.17
N PRO A 57 -13.56 7.99 -6.37
CA PRO A 57 -14.87 7.35 -6.30
C PRO A 57 -14.99 6.20 -7.31
N SER A 58 -14.52 6.40 -8.55
CA SER A 58 -14.52 5.37 -9.60
C SER A 58 -13.74 4.10 -9.24
N PHE A 59 -12.74 4.20 -8.34
CA PHE A 59 -12.03 3.03 -7.82
C PHE A 59 -12.78 2.43 -6.63
N GLN A 60 -13.41 3.24 -5.78
CA GLN A 60 -14.25 2.78 -4.66
C GLN A 60 -15.49 2.00 -5.15
N ASP A 61 -16.12 2.42 -6.25
CA ASP A 61 -17.16 1.64 -6.94
C ASP A 61 -16.65 0.26 -7.40
N LEU A 62 -15.38 0.20 -7.83
CA LEU A 62 -14.72 -1.04 -8.24
C LEU A 62 -14.39 -1.94 -7.03
N LEU A 63 -13.97 -1.34 -5.91
CA LEU A 63 -13.75 -2.01 -4.62
C LEU A 63 -15.05 -2.59 -4.05
N SER A 64 -16.13 -1.82 -4.07
CA SER A 64 -17.43 -2.24 -3.54
C SER A 64 -17.97 -3.48 -4.27
N LYS A 65 -17.84 -3.52 -5.60
CA LYS A 65 -18.18 -4.71 -6.40
C LYS A 65 -17.26 -5.90 -6.12
N ALA A 66 -15.97 -5.65 -5.90
CA ALA A 66 -15.02 -6.70 -5.54
C ALA A 66 -15.29 -7.29 -4.14
N GLU A 67 -15.72 -6.44 -3.20
CA GLU A 67 -16.13 -6.83 -1.84
C GLU A 67 -17.45 -7.61 -1.83
N ASP A 68 -18.42 -7.26 -2.68
CA ASP A 68 -19.69 -8.01 -2.81
C ASP A 68 -19.45 -9.44 -3.34
N GLU A 69 -18.53 -9.63 -4.29
CA GLU A 69 -18.27 -10.94 -4.91
C GLU A 69 -17.25 -11.82 -4.15
N PHE A 70 -16.14 -11.25 -3.67
CA PHE A 70 -15.09 -12.00 -2.97
C PHE A 70 -15.06 -11.79 -1.45
N GLY A 71 -15.84 -10.85 -0.91
CA GLY A 71 -15.72 -10.42 0.47
C GLY A 71 -14.32 -9.87 0.78
N PHE A 72 -13.92 -9.99 2.05
CA PHE A 72 -12.56 -9.68 2.51
C PHE A 72 -11.61 -10.89 2.41
N ASP A 73 -12.08 -12.06 1.97
CA ASP A 73 -11.26 -13.28 1.92
C ASP A 73 -10.45 -13.32 0.62
N HIS A 74 -9.27 -12.72 0.69
CA HIS A 74 -8.31 -12.71 -0.40
C HIS A 74 -7.13 -13.62 -0.06
N PRO A 75 -7.13 -14.90 -0.49
CA PRO A 75 -6.01 -15.82 -0.24
C PRO A 75 -4.69 -15.34 -0.88
N MET A 76 -4.78 -14.43 -1.84
CA MET A 76 -3.65 -13.75 -2.49
C MET A 76 -3.15 -12.50 -1.73
N GLY A 77 -3.53 -12.31 -0.46
CA GLY A 77 -2.91 -11.32 0.45
C GLY A 77 -2.95 -9.85 0.00
N GLY A 78 -3.83 -9.54 -0.95
CA GLY A 78 -3.98 -8.25 -1.62
C GLY A 78 -5.34 -8.19 -2.31
N LEU A 79 -5.71 -7.00 -2.78
CA LEU A 79 -7.04 -6.75 -3.35
C LEU A 79 -7.26 -7.59 -4.61
N THR A 80 -8.38 -8.31 -4.71
CA THR A 80 -8.77 -9.02 -5.94
C THR A 80 -10.01 -8.36 -6.55
N ILE A 81 -9.98 -7.97 -7.83
CA ILE A 81 -11.08 -7.29 -8.51
C ILE A 81 -11.63 -8.17 -9.64
N PRO A 82 -12.94 -8.54 -9.61
CA PRO A 82 -13.62 -9.22 -10.70
C PRO A 82 -14.00 -8.21 -11.80
N CYS A 83 -13.00 -7.83 -12.57
CA CYS A 83 -13.15 -6.99 -13.75
C CYS A 83 -12.20 -7.50 -14.84
N ALA A 84 -12.60 -7.31 -16.09
CA ALA A 84 -11.70 -7.49 -17.21
C ALA A 84 -10.48 -6.57 -17.08
N GLU A 85 -9.32 -7.04 -17.55
CA GLU A 85 -8.07 -6.26 -17.51
C GLU A 85 -8.24 -4.89 -18.19
N GLU A 86 -8.95 -4.84 -19.33
CA GLU A 86 -9.25 -3.61 -20.04
C GLU A 86 -10.06 -2.61 -19.22
N THR A 87 -11.06 -3.06 -18.46
CA THR A 87 -11.87 -2.18 -17.60
C THR A 87 -11.02 -1.58 -16.50
N PHE A 88 -10.17 -2.38 -15.87
CA PHE A 88 -9.24 -1.89 -14.86
C PHE A 88 -8.21 -0.91 -15.46
N LEU A 89 -7.63 -1.23 -16.62
CA LEU A 89 -6.71 -0.34 -17.33
C LEU A 89 -7.37 0.98 -17.71
N HIS A 90 -8.61 0.97 -18.18
CA HIS A 90 -9.36 2.17 -18.53
C HIS A 90 -9.61 3.09 -17.32
N VAL A 91 -10.03 2.51 -16.19
CA VAL A 91 -10.18 3.23 -14.92
C VAL A 91 -8.82 3.76 -14.43
N THR A 92 -7.80 2.92 -14.39
CA THR A 92 -6.44 3.25 -13.92
C THR A 92 -5.77 4.33 -14.78
N SER A 93 -5.99 4.29 -16.10
CA SER A 93 -5.54 5.32 -17.05
C SER A 93 -6.23 6.66 -16.79
N SER A 94 -7.54 6.65 -16.59
CA SER A 94 -8.32 7.86 -16.24
C SER A 94 -7.86 8.48 -14.91
N LEU A 95 -7.47 7.65 -13.95
CA LEU A 95 -6.95 8.07 -12.64
C LEU A 95 -5.53 8.64 -12.70
N SER A 96 -4.71 8.22 -13.68
CA SER A 96 -3.32 8.69 -13.86
C SER A 96 -3.18 10.10 -14.46
N ARG A 97 -4.29 10.74 -14.84
CA ARG A 97 -4.31 12.01 -15.58
C ARG A 97 -4.48 13.27 -14.70
N PHE A 98 -4.52 13.11 -13.38
CA PHE A 98 -4.70 14.18 -12.39
C PHE A 98 -3.46 14.38 -11.51
#